data_AF-Q9RA29-F1
#
_entry.id   AF-Q9RA29-F1
#
_cell.length_a   1.000
_cell.length_b   1.000
_cell.length_c   1.000
_cell.angle_alpha   90.00
_cell.angle_beta   90.00
_cell.angle_gamma   90.00
#
_symmetry.space_group_name_H-M   'P 1'
#
loop_
_entity.id
_entity.type
_entity.pdbx_description
1 polymer ?
#
loop_
_entity_poly.entity_id
_entity_poly.type
_entity_poly.pdbx_seq_one_letter_code
_entity_poly.pdbx_strand_id
1 'polypeptide(L)' 'MQAKFLVIEGLEGAGKSTAVSTVINWLAEQGITDVITTREPWWHKIKPEKMRAIVKDVDTEEPLTESAELMLMYAARAQI' A
#
# COMPACT_ATOMS: atom_id res chain seq x y z
N MET A 1 -24.78 -19.86 6.75
CA MET A 1 -24.04 -18.81 7.48
C MET A 1 -23.90 -17.60 6.57
N GLN A 2 -24.07 -16.39 7.10
CA GLN A 2 -23.92 -15.15 6.33
C GLN A 2 -22.58 -14.50 6.71
N ALA A 3 -21.68 -14.37 5.74
CA ALA A 3 -20.41 -13.67 5.93
C ALA A 3 -20.66 -12.20 6.31
N LYS A 4 -19.79 -11.62 7.13
CA LYS A 4 -19.84 -10.21 7.53
C LYS A 4 -18.74 -9.45 6.79
N PHE A 5 -19.05 -8.24 6.35
CA PHE A 5 -18.11 -7.32 5.74
C PHE A 5 -17.98 -6.09 6.64
N LEU A 6 -16.76 -5.80 7.11
CA LEU A 6 -16.45 -4.71 8.02
C LEU A 6 -15.52 -3.72 7.31
N VAL A 7 -15.82 -2.43 7.42
CA VAL A 7 -15.01 -1.33 6.86
C VAL A 7 -14.57 -0.41 8.01
N ILE A 8 -13.29 -0.05 8.03
CA ILE A 8 -12.71 0.88 9.01
C ILE A 8 -12.28 2.13 8.27
N GLU A 9 -13.02 3.22 8.47
CA GLU A 9 -12.80 4.53 7.85
C GLU A 9 -12.19 5.55 8.83
N GLY A 10 -11.57 6.59 8.29
CA GLY A 10 -11.00 7.68 9.08
C GLY A 10 -9.96 8.51 8.33
N LEU A 11 -9.58 9.65 8.91
CA LEU A 11 -8.57 10.55 8.33
C LEU A 11 -7.18 9.89 8.27
N GLU A 12 -6.28 10.45 7.45
CA GLU A 12 -4.88 10.04 7.44
C GLU A 12 -4.26 10.25 8.83
N GLY A 13 -3.50 9.27 9.32
CA GLY A 13 -2.96 9.30 10.68
C GLY A 13 -3.94 8.91 11.80
N ALA A 14 -5.23 8.66 11.54
CA ALA A 14 -6.23 8.31 12.57
C ALA A 14 -6.06 6.92 13.22
N GLY A 15 -4.94 6.22 12.98
CA GLY A 15 -4.68 4.91 13.59
C GLY A 15 -5.49 3.75 12.97
N LYS A 16 -6.01 3.88 11.75
CA LYS A 16 -6.81 2.84 11.07
C LYS A 16 -6.12 1.46 11.05
N SER A 17 -4.83 1.42 10.74
CA SER A 17 -4.06 0.16 10.74
C SER A 17 -4.03 -0.50 12.12
N THR A 18 -3.87 0.31 13.18
CA THR A 18 -3.91 -0.17 14.56
C THR A 18 -5.31 -0.68 14.92
N ALA A 19 -6.36 0.04 14.54
CA ALA A 19 -7.74 -0.38 14.75
C ALA A 19 -8.03 -1.72 14.06
N VAL A 20 -7.59 -1.90 12.81
CA VAL A 20 -7.70 -3.18 12.08
C VAL A 20 -7.03 -4.31 12.87
N SER A 21 -5.80 -4.13 13.35
CA SER A 21 -5.12 -5.16 14.13
C SER A 21 -5.83 -5.50 15.45
N THR A 22 -6.36 -4.50 16.15
CA THR A 22 -7.13 -4.71 17.38
C THR A 22 -8.40 -5.51 17.13
N VAL A 23 -9.12 -5.21 16.04
CA VAL A 23 -10.34 -5.95 15.66
C VAL A 23 -10.01 -7.40 15.32
N ILE A 24 -8.94 -7.65 14.55
CA ILE A 24 -8.53 -9.02 14.20
C ILE A 24 -8.19 -9.82 15.47
N ASN A 25 -7.42 -9.23 16.39
CA ASN A 25 -7.06 -9.90 17.64
C ASN A 25 -8.30 -10.21 18.49
N TRP A 26 -9.21 -9.26 18.60
CA TRP A 26 -10.47 -9.46 19.32
C TRP A 26 -11.32 -10.57 18.70
N LEU A 27 -11.44 -10.61 17.35
CA LEU A 27 -12.15 -11.68 16.66
C LEU A 27 -11.51 -13.06 16.91
N ALA A 28 -10.18 -13.12 16.92
CA ALA A 28 -9.44 -14.34 17.23
C ALA A 28 -9.70 -14.82 18.66
N GLU A 29 -9.75 -13.91 19.65
CA GLU A 29 -10.12 -14.22 21.03
C GLU A 29 -11.54 -14.77 21.17
N GLN A 30 -12.46 -14.38 20.26
CA GLN A 30 -13.81 -14.93 20.18
C GLN A 30 -13.89 -16.25 19.38
N GLY A 31 -12.77 -16.81 18.95
CA GLY A 31 -12.70 -18.05 18.16
C GLY A 31 -13.00 -17.87 16.66
N ILE A 32 -13.07 -16.63 16.17
CA ILE A 32 -13.28 -16.32 14.76
C ILE A 32 -11.92 -16.13 14.09
N THR A 33 -11.43 -17.17 13.42
CA THR A 33 -10.09 -17.19 12.80
C THR A 33 -10.12 -17.07 11.28
N ASP A 34 -11.26 -17.33 10.63
CA ASP A 34 -11.43 -17.17 9.19
C ASP A 34 -11.77 -15.70 8.85
N VAL A 35 -10.73 -14.86 8.85
CA VAL A 35 -10.83 -13.41 8.61
C VAL A 35 -9.94 -13.02 7.45
N ILE A 36 -10.54 -12.51 6.37
CA ILE A 36 -9.83 -11.95 5.22
C ILE A 36 -9.75 -10.44 5.40
N THR A 37 -8.53 -9.91 5.36
CA THR A 37 -8.31 -8.46 5.47
C THR A 37 -7.83 -7.87 4.17
N THR A 38 -8.12 -6.60 4.02
CA THR A 38 -7.78 -5.83 2.83
C THR A 38 -7.73 -4.34 3.15
N ARG A 39 -7.05 -3.59 2.30
CA ARG A 39 -6.86 -2.15 2.40
C ARG A 39 -6.99 -1.52 1.02
N GLU A 40 -7.68 -0.38 0.98
CA GLU A 40 -7.67 0.52 -0.18
C GLU A 40 -6.53 1.56 -0.11
N PRO A 41 -5.92 1.89 -1.25
CA PRO A 41 -6.13 1.29 -2.58
C PRO A 41 -5.49 -0.12 -2.71
N TRP A 42 -6.21 -1.04 -3.39
CA TRP A 42 -5.94 -2.50 -3.39
C TRP A 42 -4.68 -2.96 -4.16
N TRP A 43 -3.99 -2.07 -4.86
CA TRP A 43 -2.88 -2.42 -5.73
C TRP A 43 -2.03 -1.16 -5.98
N HIS A 44 -0.72 -1.34 -6.17
CA HIS A 44 0.27 -0.32 -6.59
C HIS A 44 0.99 0.56 -5.57
N LYS A 45 1.31 0.10 -4.36
CA LYS A 45 2.50 0.69 -3.72
C LYS A 45 3.79 0.17 -4.32
N ILE A 46 3.85 -1.12 -4.68
CA ILE A 46 5.10 -1.77 -5.09
C ILE A 46 5.63 -1.24 -6.44
N LYS A 47 4.77 -1.06 -7.46
CA LYS A 47 5.25 -0.66 -8.80
C LYS A 47 5.74 0.78 -8.85
N PRO A 48 4.99 1.81 -8.37
CA PRO A 48 5.47 3.18 -8.32
C PRO A 48 6.69 3.36 -7.40
N GLU A 49 6.74 2.68 -6.25
CA GLU A 49 7.89 2.76 -5.34
C GLU A 49 9.16 2.15 -5.97
N LYS A 50 9.04 1.03 -6.69
CA LYS A 50 10.16 0.46 -7.46
C LYS A 50 10.64 1.41 -8.58
N MET A 51 9.71 2.05 -9.29
CA MET A 51 10.06 3.04 -10.32
C MET A 51 10.75 4.27 -9.72
N ARG A 52 10.28 4.77 -8.57
CA ARG A 52 10.92 5.89 -7.85
C ARG A 52 12.28 5.50 -7.26
N ALA A 53 12.48 4.24 -6.88
CA ALA A 53 13.76 3.77 -6.39
C ALA A 53 14.86 3.87 -7.46
N ILE A 54 14.54 3.56 -8.72
CA ILE A 54 15.47 3.69 -9.86
C ILE A 54 15.88 5.16 -10.07
N VAL A 55 14.93 6.10 -9.96
CA VAL A 55 15.24 7.55 -10.03
C VAL A 55 16.17 8.01 -8.90
N LYS A 56 16.03 7.41 -7.72
CA LYS A 56 16.82 7.78 -6.53
C LYS A 56 18.20 7.11 -6.49
N ASP A 57 18.53 6.25 -7.45
CA ASP A 57 19.79 5.53 -7.49
C ASP A 57 20.90 6.40 -8.09
N VAL A 58 21.48 7.24 -7.23
CA VAL A 58 22.50 8.25 -7.58
C VAL A 58 23.92 7.69 -7.75
N ASP A 59 24.14 6.43 -7.42
CA ASP A 59 25.48 5.81 -7.34
C ASP A 59 25.79 4.90 -8.54
N THR A 60 25.13 5.17 -9.68
CA THR A 60 25.24 4.35 -10.89
C THR A 60 26.29 4.93 -11.86
N GLU A 61 27.15 4.07 -12.42
CA GLU A 61 28.10 4.47 -13.49
C GLU A 61 27.37 4.95 -14.76
N GLU A 62 26.09 4.61 -14.89
CA GLU A 62 25.20 5.00 -16.00
C GLU A 62 23.98 5.78 -15.46
N PRO A 63 24.11 7.11 -15.26
CA PRO A 63 23.00 7.93 -14.78
C PRO A 63 21.87 7.98 -15.82
N LEU A 64 20.62 8.05 -15.34
CA LEU A 64 19.47 8.31 -16.20
C LEU A 64 19.60 9.66 -16.88
N THR A 65 19.23 9.72 -18.16
CA THR A 65 19.01 11.00 -18.83
C THR A 65 17.80 11.72 -18.24
N GLU A 66 17.78 13.05 -18.29
CA GLU A 66 16.66 13.88 -17.80
C GLU A 66 15.31 13.45 -18.39
N SER A 67 15.30 13.06 -19.67
CA SER A 67 14.09 12.57 -20.35
C SER A 67 13.60 11.23 -19.79
N ALA A 68 14.53 10.31 -19.49
CA ALA A 68 14.20 9.01 -18.92
C ALA A 68 13.67 9.14 -17.49
N GLU A 69 14.29 10.00 -16.67
CA GLU A 69 13.85 10.30 -15.32
C GLU A 69 12.42 10.87 -15.31
N LEU A 70 12.17 11.87 -16.16
CA LEU A 70 10.86 12.51 -16.29
C LEU A 70 9.79 11.49 -16.71
N MET A 71 10.06 10.67 -17.73
CA MET A 71 9.11 9.64 -18.18
C MET A 71 8.84 8.60 -17.10
N LEU A 72 9.86 8.19 -16.34
CA LEU A 72 9.72 7.21 -15.25
C LEU A 72 8.90 7.77 -14.08
N MET A 73 9.08 9.06 -13.76
CA MET A 73 8.27 9.77 -12.78
C MET A 73 6.80 9.86 -13.21
N TYR A 74 6.52 10.13 -14.49
CA TYR A 74 5.16 10.11 -15.02
C TYR A 74 4.54 8.70 -15.02
N ALA A 75 5.31 7.68 -15.41
CA ALA A 75 4.85 6.29 -15.37
C ALA A 75 4.50 5.84 -13.95
N ALA A 76 5.33 6.18 -12.96
CA ALA A 76 5.05 5.92 -11.55
C ALA A 76 3.79 6.63 -11.07
N ARG A 77 3.55 7.86 -11.55
CA ARG A 77 2.34 8.65 -11.22
C ARG A 77 1.08 8.09 -11.87
N ALA A 78 1.16 7.53 -13.06
CA ALA A 78 0.01 6.93 -13.76
C ALA A 78 -0.46 5.60 -13.13
N GLN A 79 0.37 4.99 -12.28
CA GLN A 79 0.09 3.73 -11.57
C GLN A 79 -0.32 3.98 -10.11
N ILE A 80 -0.79 5.19 -9.75
CA ILE A 80 -1.24 5.53 -8.38
C ILE A 80 -2.57 4.86 -8.04
#